data_AF-A0A4U6BTT7-F1
#
_entry.id   AF-A0A4U6BTT7-F1
#
_cell.length_a   1.000
_cell.length_b   1.000
_cell.length_c   1.000
_cell.angle_alpha   90.00
_cell.angle_beta   90.00
_cell.angle_gamma   90.00
#
_symmetry.space_group_name_H-M   'P 1'
#
loop_
_entity.id
_entity.type
_entity.pdbx_description
1 polymer ?
#
loop_
_entity_poly.entity_id
_entity_poly.type
_entity_poly.pdbx_seq_one_letter_code
_entity_poly.pdbx_strand_id
1 'polypeptide(L)' 'MHRTNEISIGEKWQKIADETRDKARAMPPCEQRDDLLKKARQLDVAVNLNNWLSAETKIPK' A
#
# COMPACT_ATOMS: atom_id res chain seq x y z
N MET A 1 12.66 -6.83 -26.17
CA MET A 1 11.64 -7.33 -25.22
C MET A 1 12.34 -7.60 -23.90
N HIS A 2 12.10 -6.80 -22.85
CA HIS A 2 12.23 -7.17 -21.43
C HIS A 2 11.58 -6.02 -20.63
N ARG A 3 10.24 -6.02 -20.56
CA ARG A 3 9.54 -5.28 -19.51
C ARG A 3 9.75 -6.11 -18.25
N THR A 4 10.75 -5.76 -17.46
CA THR A 4 10.84 -6.23 -16.09
C THR A 4 9.54 -5.81 -15.42
N ASN A 5 8.70 -6.78 -15.06
CA ASN A 5 7.54 -6.59 -14.19
C ASN A 5 8.06 -6.20 -12.80
N GLU A 6 8.71 -5.06 -12.68
CA GLU A 6 8.98 -4.42 -11.40
C GLU A 6 7.66 -3.83 -10.94
N ILE A 7 6.78 -4.69 -10.41
CA ILE A 7 5.68 -4.23 -9.58
C ILE A 7 6.35 -3.37 -8.51
N SER A 8 6.13 -2.05 -8.57
CA SER A 8 6.75 -1.13 -7.64
C SER A 8 6.40 -1.58 -6.23
N ILE A 9 7.32 -1.44 -5.28
CA ILE A 9 7.06 -1.75 -3.87
C ILE A 9 5.76 -1.06 -3.40
N GLY A 10 5.50 0.14 -3.94
CA GLY A 10 4.24 0.86 -3.76
C GLY A 10 3.01 0.11 -4.28
N GLU A 11 3.03 -0.42 -5.51
CA GLU A 11 1.91 -1.19 -6.06
C GLU A 11 1.64 -2.48 -5.27
N LYS A 12 2.70 -3.14 -4.80
CA LYS A 12 2.58 -4.34 -3.97
C LYS A 12 1.93 -4.01 -2.62
N TRP A 13 2.32 -2.90 -1.99
CA TRP A 13 1.73 -2.43 -0.75
C TRP A 13 0.29 -1.95 -0.93
N GLN A 14 -0.03 -1.30 -2.06
CA GLN A 14 -1.40 -0.90 -2.41
C GLN A 14 -2.30 -2.13 -2.50
N LYS A 15 -1.85 -3.18 -3.21
CA LYS A 15 -2.61 -4.42 -3.35
C LYS A 15 -2.86 -5.11 -2.02
N ILE A 16 -1.87 -5.12 -1.12
CA ILE A 16 -2.03 -5.67 0.23
C ILE A 16 -2.99 -4.81 1.06
N ALA A 17 -2.96 -3.48 0.92
CA ALA A 17 -3.90 -2.59 1.61
C ALA A 17 -5.35 -2.87 1.17
N ASP A 18 -5.58 -3.06 -0.13
CA ASP A 18 -6.91 -3.36 -0.69
C ASP A 18 -7.39 -4.75 -0.25
N GLU A 19 -6.55 -5.78 -0.33
CA GLU A 19 -6.91 -7.12 0.18
C GLU A 19 -7.22 -7.10 1.69
N THR A 20 -6.51 -6.27 2.45
CA THR A 20 -6.74 -6.10 3.89
C THR A 20 -8.06 -5.38 4.16
N ARG A 21 -8.44 -4.39 3.34
CA ARG A 21 -9.75 -3.73 3.38
C ARG A 21 -10.88 -4.68 3.02
N ASP A 22 -10.71 -5.50 1.99
CA ASP A 22 -11.72 -6.47 1.59
C ASP A 22 -11.95 -7.53 2.68
N LYS A 23 -10.88 -8.02 3.30
CA LYS A 23 -10.98 -8.90 4.48
C LYS A 23 -11.69 -8.22 5.63
N ALA A 24 -11.39 -6.95 5.90
CA ALA A 24 -12.10 -6.19 6.92
C ALA A 24 -13.59 -5.98 6.58
N ARG A 25 -13.94 -5.74 5.32
CA ARG A 25 -15.35 -5.60 4.89
C ARG A 25 -16.13 -6.90 4.98
N ALA A 26 -15.48 -8.03 4.74
CA ALA A 26 -16.07 -9.35 4.86
C ALA A 26 -16.29 -9.78 6.32
N MET A 27 -15.64 -9.12 7.28
CA MET A 27 -15.80 -9.41 8.71
C MET A 27 -16.88 -8.54 9.36
N PRO A 28 -17.65 -9.09 10.31
CA PRO A 28 -18.52 -8.29 11.16
C PRO A 28 -17.68 -7.29 11.98
N PRO A 29 -18.30 -6.24 12.55
CA PRO A 29 -17.62 -5.30 13.44
C PRO A 29 -17.00 -6.03 14.63
N CYS A 30 -15.67 -6.16 14.64
CA CYS A 30 -14.90 -6.77 15.71
C CYS A 30 -13.51 -6.12 15.80
N GLU A 31 -12.81 -6.30 16.91
CA GLU A 31 -11.44 -5.76 17.11
C GLU A 31 -10.49 -6.16 15.97
N GLN A 32 -10.59 -7.40 15.48
CA GLN A 32 -9.77 -7.87 14.35
C GLN A 32 -10.02 -7.09 13.06
N ARG A 33 -11.26 -6.66 12.81
CA ARG A 33 -11.59 -5.81 11.67
C ARG A 33 -10.91 -4.46 11.78
N ASP A 34 -10.94 -3.86 12.97
CA ASP A 34 -10.37 -2.53 13.20
C ASP A 34 -8.83 -2.58 13.14
N ASP A 35 -8.21 -3.68 13.57
CA ASP A 35 -6.77 -3.91 13.39
C ASP A 35 -6.37 -4.11 11.93
N LEU A 36 -7.20 -4.82 11.14
CA LEU A 36 -7.00 -4.93 9.69
C LEU A 36 -7.12 -3.56 9.02
N LEU A 37 -8.11 -2.74 9.39
CA LEU A 37 -8.26 -1.38 8.88
C LEU A 37 -7.08 -0.48 9.26
N LYS A 38 -6.55 -0.59 10.49
CA LYS A 38 -5.32 0.12 10.89
C LYS A 38 -4.12 -0.30 10.04
N LYS A 39 -3.94 -1.60 9.78
CA LYS A 39 -2.86 -2.11 8.92
C LYS A 39 -2.98 -1.61 7.48
N ALA A 40 -4.17 -1.63 6.91
CA ALA A 40 -4.41 -1.08 5.57
C ALA A 40 -4.02 0.41 5.51
N ARG A 41 -4.37 1.18 6.54
CA ARG A 41 -4.03 2.61 6.63
C ARG A 41 -2.53 2.85 6.75
N GLN A 42 -1.81 2.01 7.51
CA GLN A 42 -0.35 2.07 7.61
C GLN A 42 0.32 1.78 6.26
N LEU A 43 -0.20 0.81 5.50
CA LEU A 43 0.30 0.50 4.16
C LEU A 43 0.08 1.66 3.19
N ASP A 44 -1.08 2.32 3.21
CA ASP A 44 -1.30 3.53 2.39
C ASP A 44 -0.29 4.63 2.71
N VAL A 45 0.01 4.86 4.00
CA VAL A 45 1.02 5.84 4.42
C VAL A 45 2.40 5.43 3.92
N ALA A 46 2.74 4.14 4.01
CA ALA A 46 4.02 3.63 3.51
C ALA A 46 4.15 3.82 1.98
N VAL A 47 3.08 3.56 1.22
CA VAL A 47 3.05 3.85 -0.23
C VAL A 47 3.24 5.33 -0.50
N ASN A 48 2.54 6.18 0.23
CA ASN A 48 2.65 7.63 0.07
C ASN A 48 4.07 8.13 0.37
N LEU A 49 4.70 7.61 1.43
CA LEU A 49 6.11 7.91 1.76
C LEU A 49 7.07 7.41 0.67
N ASN A 50 6.87 6.19 0.18
CA ASN A 50 7.67 5.65 -0.92
C ASN A 50 7.55 6.52 -2.19
N ASN A 51 6.35 6.96 -2.51
CA ASN A 51 6.09 7.85 -3.65
C ASN A 51 6.75 9.22 -3.44
N TRP A 52 6.71 9.76 -2.22
CA TRP A 52 7.36 11.04 -1.90
C TRP A 52 8.88 10.96 -2.02
N LEU A 53 9.51 9.94 -1.44
CA LEU A 53 10.95 9.68 -1.59
C LEU A 53 11.36 9.43 -3.04
N SER A 54 10.51 8.74 -3.82
CA SER A 54 10.75 8.51 -5.25
C SER A 54 10.58 9.79 -6.07
N ALA A 55 9.79 10.77 -5.59
CA ALA A 55 9.60 12.05 -6.28
C ALA A 55 10.78 13.01 -6.07
N GLU A 56 11.44 12.97 -4.91
CA GLU A 56 12.59 13.83 -4.58
C GLU A 56 13.87 13.52 -5.36
N THR A 57 13.96 12.36 -6.04
CA THR A 57 15.11 12.05 -6.90
C THR A 57 15.05 12.72 -8.28
N LYS A 58 13.97 13.42 -8.61
CA LYS A 58 13.89 14.29 -9.80
C LYS A 58 14.44 15.69 -9.51
N ILE A 59 15.68 15.79 -9.05
CA ILE A 59 16.40 17.07 -9.06
C ILE A 59 17.08 17.17 -10.43
N PRO A 60 16.63 18.04 -11.35
CA PRO A 60 17.36 18.27 -12.59
C PRO A 60 18.70 18.91 -12.23
N LYS A 61 19.78 18.31 -12.70
CA LYS A 61 21.14 18.85 -12.61
C LYS A 61 21.38 19.87 -13.70
#